data_AF-A0A016TZB3-F1
#
_entry.id   AF-A0A016TZB3-F1
#
_cell.length_a   1.000
_cell.length_b   1.000
_cell.length_c   1.000
_cell.angle_alpha   90.00
_cell.angle_beta   90.00
_cell.angle_gamma   90.00
#
_symmetry.space_group_name_H-M   'P 1'
#
loop_
_entity.id
_entity.type
_entity.pdbx_description
1 polymer ?
#
loop_
_entity_poly.entity_id
_entity_poly.type
_entity_poly.pdbx_seq_one_letter_code
_entity_poly.pdbx_strand_id
1 'polypeptide(L)'
;MVDHLKHEEILHAVEIRMLCWTQGLTQLGRARNDYVRAIFGVAPIVAKMCGARLHWYGHVLRSDNSVAKSAMNIIVDGCRPW
;
A
#
# COMPACT_ATOMS: atom_id res chain seq x y z
N MET A 1 3.54 -9.88 -9.84
CA MET A 1 4.34 -8.85 -9.13
C MET A 1 4.22 -7.47 -9.75
N VAL A 2 4.14 -7.34 -11.09
CA VAL A 2 4.05 -6.05 -11.79
C VAL A 2 2.72 -5.30 -11.56
N ASP A 3 1.60 -6.02 -11.33
CA ASP A 3 0.26 -5.42 -11.20
C ASP A 3 0.04 -4.63 -9.90
N HIS A 4 0.70 -5.03 -8.82
CA HIS A 4 0.57 -4.38 -7.51
C HIS A 4 1.23 -2.99 -7.50
N LEU A 5 2.43 -2.89 -8.09
CA LEU A 5 3.17 -1.62 -8.18
C LEU A 5 2.41 -0.60 -9.02
N LYS A 6 1.81 -1.03 -10.14
CA LYS A 6 0.96 -0.17 -10.98
C LYS A 6 -0.22 0.41 -10.20
N HIS A 7 -0.86 -0.39 -9.35
CA HIS A 7 -1.97 0.08 -8.51
C HIS A 7 -1.51 1.14 -7.50
N GLU A 8 -0.33 0.94 -6.89
CA GLU A 8 0.24 1.90 -5.93
C GLU A 8 0.61 3.23 -6.58
N GLU A 9 1.12 3.22 -7.81
CA GLU A 9 1.40 4.43 -8.60
C GLU A 9 0.13 5.22 -8.94
N ILE A 10 -0.95 4.51 -9.33
CA ILE A 10 -2.26 5.13 -9.60
C ILE A 10 -2.78 5.81 -8.34
N LEU A 11 -2.73 5.13 -7.20
CA LEU A 11 -3.23 5.66 -5.92
C LEU A 11 -2.42 6.86 -5.44
N HIS A 12 -1.10 6.84 -5.63
CA HIS A 12 -0.25 7.98 -5.35
C HIS A 12 -0.62 9.19 -6.22
N ALA A 13 -0.85 8.99 -7.52
CA ALA A 13 -1.27 10.07 -8.42
C ALA A 13 -2.67 10.62 -8.08
N VAL A 14 -3.60 9.76 -7.67
CA VAL A 14 -4.95 10.16 -7.23
C VAL A 14 -4.89 10.95 -5.92
N GLU A 15 -4.10 10.50 -4.93
CA GLU A 15 -3.88 11.20 -3.67
C GLU A 15 -3.39 12.63 -3.91
N ILE A 16 -2.33 12.81 -4.69
CA ILE A 16 -1.76 14.14 -4.97
C ILE A 16 -2.78 15.03 -5.68
N ARG A 17 -3.55 14.48 -6.61
CA ARG A 17 -4.58 15.24 -7.34
C ARG A 17 -5.70 15.72 -6.41
N MET A 18 -6.15 14.86 -5.50
CA MET A 18 -7.16 15.20 -4.51
C MET A 18 -6.66 16.27 -3.52
N LEU A 19 -5.45 16.11 -2.99
CA LEU A 19 -4.85 17.09 -2.08
C LEU A 19 -4.67 18.46 -2.75
N CYS A 20 -4.21 18.48 -4.00
CA CYS A 20 -4.11 19.73 -4.77
C CYS A 20 -5.48 20.38 -4.99
N TRP A 21 -6.50 19.60 -5.35
CA TRP A 21 -7.87 20.11 -5.52
C TRP A 21 -8.40 20.74 -4.23
N THR A 22 -8.18 20.13 -3.07
CA THR A 22 -8.64 20.67 -1.79
C THR A 22 -7.94 21.98 -1.39
N GLN A 23 -6.66 22.18 -1.76
CA GLN A 23 -5.94 23.44 -1.51
C GLN A 23 -6.20 24.52 -2.58
N GLY A 24 -6.97 24.22 -3.63
CA GLY A 24 -7.08 25.11 -4.79
C GLY A 24 -5.75 25.28 -5.54
N LEU A 25 -4.79 24.36 -5.36
CA LEU A 25 -3.55 24.31 -6.14
C LEU A 25 -3.92 23.87 -7.55
N THR A 26 -4.03 24.84 -8.45
CA THR A 26 -4.31 24.60 -9.86
C THR A 26 -3.16 23.82 -10.49
N GLN A 27 -3.54 22.92 -11.40
CA GLN A 27 -2.75 21.94 -12.17
C GLN A 27 -1.44 22.47 -12.81
N LEU A 28 -1.16 23.77 -12.74
CA LEU A 28 0.04 24.43 -13.25
C LEU A 28 1.20 24.51 -12.22
N GLY A 29 0.89 24.37 -10.93
CA GLY A 29 1.91 24.31 -9.89
C GLY A 29 2.56 22.94 -9.89
N ARG A 30 3.78 22.82 -10.44
CA ARG A 30 4.64 21.63 -10.25
C ARG A 30 5.17 21.61 -8.81
N ALA A 31 4.25 21.61 -7.85
CA ALA A 31 4.54 21.46 -6.43
C ALA A 31 5.07 20.05 -6.21
N ARG A 32 6.17 19.96 -5.46
CA ARG A 32 6.71 18.66 -5.08
C ARG A 32 5.65 17.91 -4.28
N ASN A 33 5.42 16.64 -4.59
CA ASN A 33 4.41 15.80 -3.90
C ASN A 33 4.58 15.80 -2.38
N ASP A 34 5.83 15.84 -1.89
CA ASP A 34 6.14 15.93 -0.47
C ASP A 34 5.68 17.26 0.14
N TYR A 35 5.77 18.36 -0.59
CA TYR A 35 5.29 19.67 -0.17
C TYR A 35 3.76 19.69 -0.07
N VAL A 36 3.06 19.14 -1.07
CA VAL A 36 1.60 19.02 -1.04
C VAL A 36 1.15 18.22 0.19
N ARG A 37 1.81 17.11 0.50
CA ARG A 37 1.51 16.31 1.71
C ARG A 37 1.85 17.04 3.01
N ALA A 38 2.94 17.80 3.04
CA ALA A 38 3.36 18.55 4.22
C ALA A 38 2.32 19.61 4.62
N ILE A 39 1.69 20.28 3.64
CA ILE A 39 0.60 21.26 3.91
C ILE A 39 -0.52 20.64 4.73
N PHE A 40 -0.86 19.38 4.44
CA PHE A 40 -1.94 18.66 5.14
C PHE A 40 -1.44 17.80 6.31
N GLY A 41 -0.13 17.67 6.51
CA GLY A 41 0.46 16.79 7.53
C GLY A 41 0.14 15.30 7.34
N VAL A 42 -0.07 14.84 6.10
CA VAL A 42 -0.55 13.48 5.83
C VAL A 42 0.60 12.57 5.37
N ALA A 43 0.66 11.37 5.95
CA ALA A 43 1.53 10.31 5.44
C ALA A 43 1.06 9.82 4.05
N PRO A 44 1.99 9.38 3.16
CA PRO A 44 1.65 8.89 1.83
C PRO A 44 0.61 7.76 1.85
N ILE A 45 -0.33 7.76 0.90
CA ILE A 45 -1.40 6.75 0.86
C ILE A 45 -0.86 5.33 0.72
N VAL A 46 0.22 5.16 -0.04
CA VAL A 46 0.91 3.88 -0.21
C VAL A 46 1.46 3.37 1.11
N ALA A 47 1.98 4.26 1.97
CA ALA A 47 2.46 3.89 3.30
C ALA A 47 1.31 3.44 4.21
N LYS A 48 0.16 4.15 4.16
CA LYS A 48 -1.06 3.75 4.89
C LYS A 48 -1.58 2.39 4.43
N MET A 49 -1.60 2.14 3.12
CA MET A 49 -1.99 0.85 2.56
C MET A 49 -1.03 -0.26 2.94
N CYS A 50 0.28 0.00 2.91
CA CYS A 50 1.27 -0.95 3.36
C CYS A 50 1.05 -1.31 4.84
N GLY A 51 0.83 -0.31 5.70
CA GLY A 51 0.49 -0.53 7.10
C GLY A 51 -0.78 -1.35 7.30
N ALA A 52 -1.84 -1.06 6.54
CA ALA A 52 -3.09 -1.83 6.60
C ALA A 52 -2.91 -3.28 6.15
N ARG A 53 -2.14 -3.53 5.08
CA ARG A 53 -1.79 -4.88 4.62
C ARG A 53 -0.99 -5.63 5.68
N LEU A 54 0.01 -5.00 6.29
CA LEU A 54 0.81 -5.60 7.37
C LEU A 54 -0.05 -5.92 8.60
N HIS A 55 -0.97 -5.02 8.97
CA HIS A 55 -1.92 -5.29 10.04
C HIS A 55 -2.79 -6.49 9.69
N TRP A 56 -3.29 -6.57 8.46
CA TRP A 56 -4.11 -7.70 7.99
C TRP A 56 -3.31 -9.01 8.02
N TYR A 57 -2.07 -9.05 7.54
CA TYR A 57 -1.22 -10.23 7.65
C TYR A 57 -0.98 -10.63 9.11
N GLY A 58 -0.70 -9.65 9.97
CA GLY A 58 -0.55 -9.87 11.39
C GLY A 58 -1.82 -10.40 12.05
N HIS A 59 -3.00 -9.98 11.58
CA HIS A 59 -4.28 -10.50 12.02
C HIS A 59 -4.50 -11.94 11.55
N VAL A 60 -4.25 -12.22 10.26
CA VAL A 60 -4.35 -13.57 9.66
C VAL A 60 -3.44 -14.57 10.40
N LEU A 61 -2.22 -14.17 10.73
CA LEU A 61 -1.24 -15.01 11.43
C LEU A 61 -1.63 -15.26 12.89
N ARG A 62 -2.27 -14.29 13.55
CA ARG A 62 -2.74 -14.43 14.95
C ARG A 62 -4.09 -15.12 15.05
N SER A 63 -4.87 -15.17 13.97
CA SER A 63 -6.14 -15.90 13.94
C SER A 63 -5.88 -17.40 14.06
N ASP A 64 -6.63 -18.07 14.95
CA ASP A 64 -6.42 -19.50 15.26
C ASP A 64 -6.94 -20.46 14.20
N ASN A 65 -7.85 -20.03 13.33
CA ASN A 65 -8.55 -20.89 12.37
C ASN A 65 -8.53 -20.37 10.92
N SER A 66 -7.67 -19.40 10.61
CA SER A 66 -7.64 -18.87 9.24
C SER A 66 -7.00 -19.89 8.29
N VAL A 67 -7.74 -20.25 7.23
CA VAL A 67 -7.24 -21.11 6.14
C VAL A 67 -5.96 -20.55 5.54
N ALA A 68 -5.85 -19.21 5.49
CA ALA A 68 -4.65 -18.53 5.01
C ALA A 68 -3.41 -18.77 5.90
N LYS A 69 -3.56 -18.82 7.23
CA LYS A 69 -2.47 -19.19 8.15
C LYS A 69 -2.04 -20.65 7.95
N SER A 70 -3.00 -21.56 7.84
CA SER A 70 -2.70 -22.96 7.52
C SER A 70 -1.97 -23.08 6.20
N ALA A 71 -2.45 -22.39 5.15
CA ALA A 71 -1.83 -22.32 3.82
C ALA A 71 -0.39 -21.75 3.83
N MET A 72 -0.14 -20.72 4.64
CA MET A 72 1.20 -20.14 4.82
C MET A 72 2.16 -21.07 5.59
N ASN A 73 1.65 -21.94 6.46
CA ASN A 73 2.43 -22.90 7.24
C ASN A 73 2.58 -24.27 6.56
N ILE A 74 1.98 -24.49 5.38
CA ILE A 74 2.19 -25.74 4.65
C ILE A 74 3.63 -25.76 4.17
N ILE A 75 4.48 -26.55 4.84
CA ILE A 75 5.76 -26.96 4.29
C ILE A 75 5.43 -27.82 3.08
N VAL A 76 5.58 -27.26 1.88
CA VAL A 76 5.59 -28.05 0.65
C VAL A 76 6.89 -28.84 0.69
N ASP A 77 6.82 -30.13 1.00
CA ASP A 77 7.91 -31.08 0.76
C ASP A 77 8.10 -31.17 -0.75
N GLY A 78 8.80 -30.18 -1.29
CA GLY A 78 9.22 -30.16 -2.67
C GLY A 78 10.34 -31.19 -2.80
N CYS A 79 10.09 -32.27 -3.53
CA CYS A 79 11.13 -33.13 -4.07
C CYS A 79 12.28 -32.25 -4.58
N ARG A 80 13.43 -32.30 -3.89
CA ARG A 80 14.68 -31.77 -4.41
C ARG A 80 14.97 -32.50 -5.72
N PRO A 81 15.06 -31.82 -6.88
CA PRO A 81 15.66 -32.43 -8.04
C PRO A 81 17.16 -32.52 -7.77
N TRP A 82 17.71 -33.73 -7.89
CA TRP A 82 19.15 -33.98 -7.91
C TRP A 82 19.76 -33.47 -9.21
#